data_AF-A0AAD7KWU4-F1
#
_entry.id   AF-A0AAD7KWU4-F1
#
_cell.length_a   1.000
_cell.length_b   1.000
_cell.length_c   1.000
_cell.angle_alpha   90.00
_cell.angle_beta   90.00
_cell.angle_gamma   90.00
#
_symmetry.space_group_name_H-M   'P 1'
#
loop_
_entity.id
_entity.type
_entity.pdbx_description
1 polymer ?
#
loop_
_entity_poly.entity_id
_entity_poly.type
_entity_poly.pdbx_seq_one_letter_code
_entity_poly.pdbx_strand_id
1 'polypeptide(L)'
;MHSEDGKEEDDDCVEYVPVAQRRATEAQKILQRKGNSASANEGELEKSKATEAKPSLLVKASQLKRDPEITPTQQIVQQEREVIEHLSDQKTLMSVRELAKGITYTDHLFTGWKPPWNIRKMSQKQCDLIRKQWHIIVDGDGILPRLRILRI
;
A
#
# COMPACT_ATOMS: atom_id res chain seq x y z
N MET A 1 -5.14 53.68 -46.09
CA MET A 1 -4.36 52.81 -45.17
C MET A 1 -4.79 53.23 -43.77
N HIS A 2 -5.56 52.48 -43.02
CA HIS A 2 -5.22 51.16 -42.49
C HIS A 2 -6.45 50.24 -42.50
N SER A 3 -6.25 49.02 -42.99
CA SER A 3 -7.16 47.89 -42.86
C SER A 3 -6.70 47.09 -41.65
N GLU A 4 -7.60 46.81 -40.70
CA GLU A 4 -7.37 45.80 -39.66
C GLU A 4 -8.54 44.82 -39.75
N ASP A 5 -8.26 43.67 -40.35
CA ASP A 5 -9.14 42.52 -40.49
C ASP A 5 -8.77 41.55 -39.35
N GLY A 6 -9.56 41.57 -38.27
CA GLY A 6 -9.35 40.77 -37.08
C GLY A 6 -10.05 39.42 -37.22
N LYS A 7 -9.27 38.36 -37.36
CA LYS A 7 -9.74 36.97 -37.45
C LYS A 7 -10.59 36.60 -36.24
N GLU A 8 -11.84 36.24 -36.50
CA GLU A 8 -12.71 35.51 -35.58
C GLU A 8 -12.20 34.06 -35.53
N GLU A 9 -11.45 33.71 -34.50
CA GLU A 9 -11.16 32.31 -34.18
C GLU A 9 -12.39 31.78 -33.45
N ASP A 10 -13.21 31.03 -34.18
CA ASP A 10 -14.30 30.23 -33.62
C ASP A 10 -13.73 29.23 -32.61
N ASP A 11 -13.74 29.61 -31.34
CA ASP A 11 -13.58 28.71 -30.19
C ASP A 11 -14.68 27.64 -30.28
N ASP A 12 -14.34 26.46 -30.81
CA ASP A 12 -15.18 25.25 -30.78
C ASP A 12 -15.33 24.75 -29.33
N CYS A 13 -16.10 25.52 -28.55
CA CYS A 13 -16.48 25.20 -27.20
C CYS A 13 -17.48 24.05 -27.25
N VAL A 14 -16.96 22.82 -27.18
CA VAL A 14 -17.80 21.63 -27.07
C VAL A 14 -18.61 21.73 -25.78
N GLU A 15 -19.93 21.82 -25.93
CA GLU A 15 -20.87 21.91 -24.80
C GLU A 15 -20.59 20.79 -23.79
N TYR A 16 -20.24 21.19 -22.57
CA TYR A 16 -19.94 20.23 -21.51
C TYR A 16 -21.20 19.46 -21.12
N VAL A 17 -21.28 18.21 -21.56
CA VAL A 17 -22.32 17.27 -21.12
C VAL A 17 -21.90 16.63 -19.79
N PRO A 18 -22.68 16.80 -18.71
CA PRO A 18 -22.41 16.16 -17.42
C PRO A 18 -22.26 14.64 -17.55
N VAL A 19 -21.33 14.07 -16.78
CA VAL A 19 -20.97 12.64 -16.83
C VAL A 19 -22.19 11.73 -16.64
N ALA A 20 -23.16 12.14 -15.82
CA ALA A 20 -24.41 11.41 -15.61
C ALA A 20 -25.25 11.30 -16.90
N GLN A 21 -25.38 12.39 -17.65
CA GLN A 21 -26.14 12.41 -18.92
C GLN A 21 -25.41 11.60 -20.00
N ARG A 22 -24.07 11.68 -20.05
CA ARG A 22 -23.26 10.86 -20.97
C ARG A 22 -23.44 9.36 -20.71
N ARG A 23 -23.38 8.95 -19.43
CA ARG A 23 -23.60 7.54 -19.05
C ARG A 23 -25.01 7.04 -19.36
N ALA A 24 -26.03 7.88 -19.14
CA ALA A 24 -27.42 7.53 -19.43
C ALA A 24 -27.67 7.33 -20.94
N THR A 25 -27.15 8.23 -21.77
CA THR A 25 -27.30 8.17 -23.23
C THR A 25 -26.59 6.96 -23.84
N GLU A 26 -25.37 6.64 -23.38
CA GLU A 26 -24.65 5.44 -23.79
C GLU A 26 -25.39 4.15 -23.38
N ALA A 27 -25.91 4.09 -22.15
CA ALA A 27 -26.68 2.95 -21.66
C ALA A 27 -27.95 2.71 -22.49
N GLN A 28 -28.68 3.78 -22.84
CA GLN A 28 -29.86 3.70 -23.68
C GLN A 28 -29.52 3.28 -25.12
N LYS A 29 -28.41 3.77 -25.68
CA LYS A 29 -27.91 3.38 -27.01
C LYS A 29 -27.52 1.90 -27.07
N ILE A 30 -26.94 1.38 -25.99
CA ILE A 30 -26.64 -0.06 -25.85
C ILE A 30 -27.93 -0.88 -25.80
N LEU A 31 -28.96 -0.40 -25.08
CA LEU A 31 -30.25 -1.08 -24.97
C LEU A 31 -31.01 -1.09 -26.31
N GLN A 32 -30.97 0.00 -27.08
CA GLN A 32 -31.58 0.05 -28.41
C GLN A 32 -30.87 -0.86 -29.41
N ARG A 33 -29.53 -0.92 -29.37
CA ARG A 33 -28.76 -1.85 -30.21
C ARG A 33 -29.10 -3.31 -29.89
N LYS A 34 -29.40 -3.64 -28.63
CA LYS A 34 -29.86 -4.98 -28.20
C LYS A 34 -31.20 -5.37 -28.85
N GLY A 35 -32.09 -4.41 -29.08
CA GLY A 35 -33.39 -4.64 -29.71
C GLY A 35 -33.31 -4.84 -31.23
N ASN A 36 -32.32 -4.25 -31.91
CA ASN A 36 -32.16 -4.33 -33.37
C ASN A 36 -31.26 -5.48 -33.86
N SER A 37 -30.53 -6.17 -32.97
CA SER A 37 -29.63 -7.27 -33.36
C SER A 37 -30.29 -8.66 -33.38
N ALA A 38 -31.63 -8.74 -33.38
CA ALA A 38 -32.38 -10.00 -33.45
C ALA A 38 -32.70 -10.46 -34.88
N SER A 39 -32.32 -9.70 -35.92
CA SER A 39 -32.58 -10.05 -37.32
C SER A 39 -31.32 -9.82 -38.16
N ALA A 40 -30.44 -10.82 -38.18
CA ALA A 40 -29.45 -11.10 -39.22
C ALA A 40 -28.34 -12.02 -38.66
N ASN A 41 -28.61 -13.32 -38.55
CA ASN A 41 -27.61 -14.33 -38.92
C ASN A 41 -28.26 -15.71 -39.01
N GLU A 42 -28.81 -16.02 -40.18
CA GLU A 42 -29.11 -17.38 -40.61
C GLU A 42 -28.01 -17.82 -41.59
N GLY A 43 -27.23 -18.80 -41.18
CA GLY A 43 -26.06 -19.33 -41.87
C GLY A 43 -25.68 -20.68 -41.28
N GLU A 44 -26.34 -21.70 -41.80
CA GLU A 44 -26.26 -23.12 -41.47
C GLU A 44 -24.87 -23.72 -41.74
N LEU A 45 -24.29 -24.40 -40.75
CA LEU A 45 -23.42 -25.56 -41.01
C LEU A 45 -23.55 -26.57 -39.85
N GLU A 46 -24.30 -27.62 -40.13
CA GLU A 46 -24.58 -28.77 -39.29
C GLU A 46 -23.31 -29.64 -39.13
N LYS A 47 -22.80 -29.81 -37.91
CA LYS A 47 -22.01 -30.99 -37.53
C LYS A 47 -22.00 -31.22 -36.01
N SER A 48 -22.92 -32.10 -35.60
CA SER A 48 -22.80 -33.11 -34.54
C SER A 48 -21.73 -32.95 -33.44
N LYS A 49 -22.19 -32.85 -32.18
CA LYS A 49 -21.89 -33.74 -31.04
C LYS A 49 -22.01 -32.99 -29.71
N ALA A 50 -22.81 -33.57 -28.81
CA ALA A 50 -22.88 -33.35 -27.37
C ALA A 50 -22.97 -31.89 -26.90
N THR A 51 -24.15 -31.56 -26.35
CA THR A 51 -24.41 -30.37 -25.55
C THR A 51 -23.56 -30.36 -24.28
N GLU A 52 -22.27 -30.07 -24.38
CA GLU A 52 -21.56 -29.45 -23.26
C GLU A 52 -21.94 -27.97 -23.26
N ALA A 53 -22.79 -27.60 -22.32
CA ALA A 53 -23.13 -26.22 -22.02
C ALA A 53 -21.86 -25.47 -21.64
N LYS A 54 -21.16 -24.92 -22.63
CA LYS A 54 -20.00 -24.05 -22.42
C LYS A 54 -20.46 -22.91 -21.52
N PRO A 55 -19.84 -22.70 -20.34
CA PRO A 55 -20.28 -21.65 -19.43
C PRO A 55 -20.19 -20.30 -20.14
N SER A 56 -21.21 -19.47 -19.93
CA SER A 56 -21.30 -18.11 -20.48
C SER A 56 -20.00 -17.34 -20.25
N LEU A 57 -19.62 -16.47 -21.21
CA LEU A 57 -18.43 -15.63 -21.12
C LEU A 57 -18.35 -14.87 -19.79
N LEU A 58 -19.51 -14.42 -19.28
CA LEU A 58 -19.63 -13.75 -17.98
C LEU A 58 -19.28 -14.70 -16.82
N VAL A 59 -19.71 -15.95 -16.88
CA VAL A 59 -19.40 -16.99 -15.89
C VAL A 59 -17.90 -17.31 -15.89
N LYS A 60 -17.28 -17.39 -17.07
CA LYS A 60 -15.82 -17.55 -17.21
C LYS A 60 -15.06 -16.34 -16.66
N ALA A 61 -15.54 -15.12 -16.92
CA ALA A 61 -14.95 -13.90 -16.37
C ALA A 61 -15.04 -13.86 -14.83
N SER A 62 -16.17 -14.26 -14.25
CA SER A 62 -16.34 -14.35 -12.80
C SER A 62 -15.52 -15.48 -12.18
N GLN A 63 -15.26 -16.57 -12.91
CA GLN A 63 -14.34 -17.64 -12.48
C GLN A 63 -12.89 -17.19 -12.47
N LEU A 64 -12.48 -16.36 -13.45
CA LEU A 64 -11.12 -15.83 -13.54
C LEU A 64 -10.84 -14.74 -12.48
N LYS A 65 -11.88 -14.02 -12.04
CA LYS A 65 -11.81 -13.01 -10.97
C LYS A 65 -11.97 -13.58 -9.56
N ARG A 66 -12.22 -14.88 -9.43
CA ARG A 66 -12.14 -15.53 -8.12
C ARG A 66 -10.65 -15.67 -7.83
N ASP A 67 -10.13 -14.69 -7.10
CA ASP A 67 -8.85 -14.82 -6.42
C ASP A 67 -8.86 -16.16 -5.67
N PRO A 68 -7.75 -16.92 -5.67
CA PRO A 68 -7.68 -18.15 -4.89
C PRO A 68 -8.11 -17.82 -3.46
N GLU A 69 -8.84 -18.73 -2.83
CA GLU A 69 -9.27 -18.57 -1.44
C GLU A 69 -8.00 -18.60 -0.56
N ILE A 70 -7.35 -17.45 -0.42
CA ILE A 70 -6.09 -17.31 0.30
C ILE A 70 -6.44 -17.62 1.75
N THR A 71 -6.00 -18.80 2.20
CA THR A 71 -6.17 -19.23 3.59
C THR A 71 -5.63 -18.13 4.52
N PRO A 72 -6.24 -17.93 5.71
CA PRO A 72 -5.80 -16.88 6.63
C PRO A 72 -4.31 -17.00 6.97
N THR A 73 -3.80 -18.24 7.03
CA THR A 73 -2.38 -18.55 7.21
C THR A 73 -1.50 -17.97 6.09
N GLN A 74 -1.94 -18.08 4.84
CA GLN A 74 -1.17 -17.58 3.70
C GLN A 74 -1.15 -16.04 3.64
N GLN A 75 -2.22 -15.37 4.09
CA GLN A 75 -2.22 -13.90 4.22
C GLN A 75 -1.21 -13.43 5.26
N ILE A 76 -1.14 -14.09 6.42
CA ILE A 76 -0.17 -13.78 7.48
C ILE A 76 1.26 -13.94 6.95
N VAL A 77 1.56 -15.06 6.28
CA VAL A 77 2.88 -15.31 5.70
C VAL A 77 3.25 -14.25 4.66
N GLN A 78 2.29 -13.81 3.85
CA GLN A 78 2.53 -12.76 2.86
C GLN A 78 2.82 -11.41 3.52
N GLN A 79 2.06 -11.07 4.56
CA GLN A 79 2.25 -9.84 5.32
C GLN A 79 3.59 -9.83 6.09
N GLU A 80 3.97 -10.95 6.71
CA GLU A 80 5.27 -11.11 7.35
C GLU A 80 6.43 -10.92 6.36
N ARG A 81 6.31 -11.49 5.15
CA ARG A 81 7.29 -11.31 4.09
C ARG A 81 7.44 -9.86 3.67
N GLU A 82 6.33 -9.16 3.48
CA GLU A 82 6.31 -7.74 3.12
C GLU A 82 6.97 -6.88 4.21
N VAL A 83 6.70 -7.18 5.49
CA VAL A 83 7.34 -6.49 6.62
C VAL A 83 8.85 -6.72 6.62
N ILE A 84 9.32 -7.94 6.38
CA ILE A 84 10.75 -8.27 6.33
C ILE A 84 11.46 -7.56 5.19
N GLU A 85 10.84 -7.50 4.01
CA GLU A 85 11.40 -6.81 2.84
C GLU A 85 11.61 -5.32 3.14
N HIS A 86 10.59 -4.63 3.67
CA HIS A 86 10.65 -3.21 4.00
C HIS A 86 11.47 -2.90 5.27
N LEU A 87 11.71 -3.88 6.14
CA LEU A 87 12.63 -3.72 7.28
C LEU A 87 14.09 -3.61 6.84
N SER A 88 14.46 -4.19 5.69
CA SER A 88 15.82 -4.07 5.16
C SER A 88 16.11 -2.65 4.65
N ASP A 89 15.08 -1.93 4.23
CA ASP A 89 15.08 -0.50 3.95
C ASP A 89 15.02 0.31 5.25
N GLN A 90 15.91 0.01 6.21
CA GLN A 90 16.17 0.91 7.34
C GLN A 90 16.67 2.25 6.78
N LYS A 91 15.72 3.14 6.48
CA LYS A 91 16.00 4.55 6.23
C LYS A 91 16.70 5.04 7.48
N THR A 92 18.01 5.25 7.35
CA THR A 92 18.83 5.83 8.40
C THR A 92 18.14 7.12 8.82
N LEU A 93 17.91 7.32 10.12
CA LEU A 93 17.29 8.52 10.68
C LEU A 93 18.26 9.71 10.51
N MET A 94 18.47 10.12 9.27
CA MET A 94 19.41 11.15 8.85
C MET A 94 18.63 12.29 8.23
N SER A 95 19.05 13.51 8.57
CA SER A 95 18.52 14.71 7.93
C SER A 95 19.01 14.82 6.48
N VAL A 96 18.25 15.51 5.62
CA VAL A 96 18.65 15.82 4.22
C VAL A 96 20.02 16.51 4.18
N ARG A 97 20.32 17.35 5.17
CA ARG A 97 21.62 18.02 5.32
C ARG A 97 22.76 17.02 5.51
N GLU A 98 22.57 15.99 6.32
CA GLU A 98 23.60 14.98 6.59
C GLU A 98 23.82 14.08 5.38
N LEU A 99 22.74 13.71 4.68
CA LEU A 99 22.81 12.93 3.43
C LEU A 99 23.58 13.70 2.35
N ALA A 100 23.25 14.98 2.13
CA ALA A 100 23.93 15.82 1.14
C ALA A 100 25.43 16.02 1.46
N LYS A 101 25.79 16.01 2.74
CA LYS A 101 27.18 16.13 3.21
C LYS A 101 27.91 14.78 3.28
N GLY A 102 27.23 13.67 3.02
CA GLY A 102 27.81 12.33 3.17
C GLY A 102 28.30 12.03 4.59
N ILE A 103 27.68 12.63 5.62
CA ILE A 103 28.06 12.37 7.01
C ILE A 103 27.58 10.96 7.37
N THR A 104 28.41 10.14 8.00
CA THR A 104 28.00 8.85 8.54
C THR A 104 28.46 8.78 9.98
N TYR A 105 27.52 8.57 10.91
CA TYR A 105 27.85 8.44 12.32
C TYR A 105 28.32 7.00 12.59
N THR A 106 29.62 6.83 12.78
CA THR A 106 30.21 5.54 13.19
C THR A 106 30.11 5.34 14.70
N ASP A 107 30.16 6.43 15.45
CA ASP A 107 30.22 6.42 16.90
C ASP A 107 28.87 6.78 17.49
N HIS A 108 28.58 6.23 18.67
CA HIS A 108 27.38 6.58 19.41
C HIS A 108 27.47 8.05 19.87
N LEU A 109 26.37 8.78 19.72
CA LEU A 109 26.28 10.14 20.23
C LEU A 109 26.35 10.12 21.76
N PHE A 110 27.14 11.02 22.34
CA PHE A 110 27.17 11.21 23.79
C PHE A 110 25.79 11.65 24.26
N THR A 111 25.09 10.77 24.98
CA THR A 111 23.81 11.12 25.58
C THR A 111 24.04 11.99 26.81
N GLY A 112 23.35 13.13 26.91
CA GLY A 112 23.39 13.99 28.10
C GLY A 112 22.53 13.46 29.26
N TRP A 113 21.88 12.31 29.08
CA TRP A 113 20.95 11.75 30.03
C TRP A 113 21.68 11.16 31.23
N LYS A 114 21.27 11.56 32.44
CA LYS A 114 21.79 11.03 33.70
C LYS A 114 20.64 10.40 34.49
N PRO A 115 20.75 9.14 34.91
CA PRO A 115 19.70 8.50 35.70
C PRO A 115 19.51 9.23 37.04
N PRO A 116 18.29 9.20 37.61
CA PRO A 116 18.01 9.77 38.93
C PRO A 116 18.96 9.28 40.02
N TRP A 117 19.22 10.15 41.01
CA TRP A 117 20.19 9.90 42.08
C TRP A 117 20.04 8.53 42.76
N ASN A 118 18.80 8.15 43.11
CA ASN A 118 18.52 6.89 43.81
C ASN A 118 18.97 5.66 43.02
N ILE A 119 18.92 5.74 41.70
CA ILE A 119 19.30 4.66 40.79
C ILE A 119 20.81 4.64 40.64
N ARG A 120 21.44 5.82 40.52
CA ARG A 120 22.90 5.97 40.44
C ARG A 120 23.64 5.51 41.70
N LYS A 121 23.01 5.61 42.88
CA LYS A 121 23.58 5.18 44.16
C LYS A 121 23.42 3.66 44.41
N MET A 122 22.61 2.95 43.62
CA MET A 122 22.44 1.51 43.81
C MET A 122 23.76 0.78 43.61
N SER A 123 24.06 -0.16 44.50
CA SER A 123 25.24 -1.02 44.32
C SER A 123 25.01 -2.03 43.21
N GLN A 124 26.08 -2.47 42.56
CA GLN A 124 25.99 -3.47 41.49
C GLN A 124 25.27 -4.75 41.95
N LYS A 125 25.50 -5.19 43.19
CA LYS A 125 24.82 -6.35 43.80
C LYS A 125 23.30 -6.19 43.84
N GLN A 126 22.81 -5.00 44.16
CA GLN A 126 21.37 -4.71 44.16
C GLN A 126 20.83 -4.71 42.73
N CYS A 127 21.58 -4.16 41.77
CA CYS A 127 21.21 -4.21 40.36
C CYS A 127 21.13 -5.65 39.84
N ASP A 128 22.11 -6.50 40.17
CA ASP A 128 22.15 -7.91 39.77
C ASP A 128 21.04 -8.74 40.41
N LEU A 129 20.71 -8.48 41.68
CA LEU A 129 19.59 -9.13 42.35
C LEU A 129 18.28 -8.82 41.62
N ILE A 130 18.07 -7.56 41.25
CA ILE A 130 16.91 -7.12 40.48
C ILE A 130 16.92 -7.77 39.09
N ARG A 131 18.07 -7.83 38.40
CA ARG A 131 18.18 -8.50 37.10
C ARG A 131 17.77 -9.98 37.21
N LYS A 132 18.27 -10.69 38.22
CA LYS A 132 17.92 -12.09 38.48
C LYS A 132 16.44 -12.27 38.81
N GLN A 133 15.88 -11.42 39.68
CA GLN A 133 14.46 -11.45 40.05
C GLN A 133 13.54 -11.27 38.84
N TRP A 134 13.98 -10.49 37.84
CA TRP A 134 13.20 -10.18 36.64
C TRP A 134 13.66 -10.98 35.42
N HIS A 135 14.54 -11.97 35.60
CA HIS A 135 15.12 -12.79 34.53
C HIS A 135 15.71 -11.97 33.37
N ILE A 136 16.34 -10.84 33.69
CA ILE A 136 16.99 -9.96 32.71
C ILE A 136 18.41 -10.46 32.47
N ILE A 137 18.68 -10.87 31.23
CA ILE A 137 20.02 -11.19 30.73
C ILE A 137 20.61 -9.89 30.18
N VAL A 138 21.86 -9.59 30.54
CA VAL A 138 22.55 -8.42 30.02
C VAL A 138 23.97 -8.79 29.61
N ASP A 139 24.32 -8.44 28.38
CA ASP A 139 25.66 -8.58 27.82
C ASP A 139 26.24 -7.19 27.50
N GLY A 140 27.54 -7.02 27.70
CA GLY A 140 28.28 -5.79 27.41
C GLY A 140 28.70 -4.98 28.65
N ASP A 141 29.48 -3.92 28.40
CA ASP A 141 30.03 -3.04 29.44
C ASP A 141 29.19 -1.76 29.62
N GLY A 142 29.24 -1.16 30.81
CA GLY A 142 28.52 0.10 31.09
C GLY A 142 27.02 -0.06 31.32
N ILE A 143 26.59 -1.23 31.80
CA ILE A 143 25.17 -1.55 32.01
C ILE A 143 24.56 -0.66 33.10
N LEU A 144 23.62 0.18 32.68
CA LEU A 144 22.86 1.03 33.60
C LEU A 144 21.96 0.19 34.52
N PRO A 145 21.71 0.63 35.76
CA PRO A 145 20.75 -0.02 36.64
C PRO A 145 19.34 0.02 36.05
N ARG A 146 18.51 -1.00 36.35
CA ARG A 146 17.11 -1.03 35.94
C ARG A 146 16.36 0.21 36.46
N LEU A 147 15.71 0.94 35.57
CA LEU A 147 14.76 2.00 35.94
C LEU A 147 13.49 1.34 36.51
N ARG A 148 13.10 1.72 37.74
CA ARG A 148 11.86 1.21 38.35
C ARG A 148 10.62 1.97 37.92
N ILE A 149 10.76 3.27 37.66
CA ILE A 149 9.68 4.15 37.25
C ILE A 149 10.24 5.23 36.32
N LEU A 150 9.49 5.55 35.26
CA LEU A 150 9.74 6.73 34.44
C LEU A 150 8.98 7.88 35.10
N ARG A 151 9.70 8.85 35.64
CA ARG A 151 9.11 10.11 36.11
C ARG A 151 9.24 11.08 34.94
N ILE A 152 8.17 11.20 34.17
CA ILE A 152 8.00 12.23 33.14
C ILE A 152 7.63 13.53 33.84
#